data_AF-A0AAV6LB21-F1
#
_entry.id   AF-A0AAV6LB21-F1
#
_cell.length_a   1.000
_cell.length_b   1.000
_cell.length_c   1.000
_cell.angle_alpha   90.00
_cell.angle_beta   90.00
_cell.angle_gamma   90.00
#
_symmetry.space_group_name_H-M   'P 1'
#
loop_
_entity.id
_entity.type
_entity.pdbx_description
1 polymer ?
#
loop_
_entity_poly.entity_id
_entity_poly.type
_entity_poly.pdbx_seq_one_letter_code
_entity_poly.pdbx_strand_id
1 'polypeptide(L)'
;MIKKLAYSTTPTNLIFLTLPLVGCFPHEQLNKASNHSIKQNNHKMSHQMTSEMTVHGLLLWASMGLLMPLGILTIRMSNREKCRRWFKLLFYMHVILQTVSVLLATAGAVLSIKSFENSFNNHHQRIGLALYAAILLQAFIGFRRPHRQVISFLHT
;
A
#
# COMPACT_ATOMS: atom_id res chain seq x y z
N MET A 1 6.50 -35.64 -31.55
CA MET A 1 5.12 -35.55 -31.03
C MET A 1 5.17 -35.81 -29.53
N ILE A 2 5.07 -34.77 -28.70
CA ILE A 2 4.43 -34.71 -27.36
C ILE A 2 4.65 -33.27 -26.86
N LYS A 3 3.54 -32.61 -26.57
CA LYS A 3 3.40 -31.20 -26.24
C LYS A 3 4.05 -30.91 -24.87
N LYS A 4 5.08 -30.08 -24.79
CA LYS A 4 5.41 -29.37 -23.53
C LYS A 4 4.56 -28.10 -23.44
N LEU A 5 3.29 -28.31 -23.10
CA LEU A 5 2.49 -27.27 -22.47
C LEU A 5 2.99 -27.05 -21.03
N ALA A 6 2.70 -25.86 -20.51
CA ALA A 6 2.90 -25.39 -19.14
C ALA A 6 4.27 -24.80 -18.78
N TYR A 7 4.79 -23.89 -19.61
CA TYR A 7 5.45 -22.72 -19.01
C TYR A 7 4.34 -21.82 -18.48
N SER A 8 4.05 -21.96 -17.18
CA SER A 8 3.13 -21.12 -16.45
C SER A 8 3.60 -19.66 -16.56
N THR A 9 3.03 -18.95 -17.53
CA THR A 9 2.88 -17.51 -17.53
C THR A 9 2.11 -17.15 -16.27
N THR A 10 2.85 -16.94 -15.18
CA THR A 10 2.30 -16.28 -14.00
C THR A 10 1.64 -14.98 -14.46
N PRO A 11 0.38 -14.71 -14.09
CA PRO A 11 -0.36 -13.59 -14.63
C PRO A 11 0.20 -12.30 -14.01
N THR A 12 1.17 -11.69 -14.68
CA THR A 12 1.55 -10.28 -14.44
C THR A 12 0.36 -9.34 -14.64
N ASN A 13 -0.72 -9.84 -15.25
CA ASN A 13 -2.00 -9.16 -15.44
C ASN A 13 -2.96 -9.20 -14.24
N LEU A 14 -2.77 -10.07 -13.23
CA LEU A 14 -3.75 -10.18 -12.12
C LEU A 14 -3.64 -9.03 -11.10
N ILE A 15 -2.45 -8.46 -10.93
CA ILE A 15 -2.20 -7.40 -9.94
C ILE A 15 -2.62 -6.01 -10.46
N PHE A 16 -2.77 -5.85 -11.79
CA PHE A 16 -3.21 -4.58 -12.37
C PHE A 16 -4.73 -4.35 -12.22
N LEU A 17 -5.50 -5.40 -11.88
CA LEU A 17 -6.96 -5.35 -11.80
C LEU A 17 -7.50 -4.82 -10.45
N THR A 18 -6.63 -4.49 -9.50
CA THR A 18 -7.04 -4.03 -8.17
C THR A 18 -6.78 -2.55 -7.92
N LEU A 19 -6.46 -1.75 -8.94
CA LEU A 19 -6.48 -0.29 -8.79
C LEU A 19 -7.93 0.14 -8.56
N PRO A 20 -8.31 0.56 -7.34
CA PRO A 20 -9.61 1.17 -7.14
C PRO A 20 -9.49 2.55 -7.78
N LEU A 21 -10.03 2.69 -8.99
CA LEU A 21 -10.34 3.98 -9.59
C LEU A 21 -11.43 4.63 -8.73
N VAL A 22 -11.02 5.26 -7.63
CA VAL A 22 -11.93 6.05 -6.79
C VAL A 22 -12.18 7.35 -7.54
N GLY A 23 -13.26 7.35 -8.31
CA GLY A 23 -13.89 8.55 -8.84
C GLY A 23 -14.25 9.49 -7.69
N CYS A 24 -13.95 10.77 -7.89
CA CYS A 24 -14.36 11.82 -6.98
C CYS A 24 -15.88 12.03 -7.12
N PHE A 25 -16.67 11.75 -6.09
CA PHE A 25 -18.04 12.24 -5.99
C PHE A 25 -18.04 13.45 -5.04
N PRO A 26 -18.43 14.65 -5.50
CA PRO A 26 -18.71 15.75 -4.60
C PRO A 26 -20.06 15.50 -3.93
N HIS A 27 -20.08 15.36 -2.60
CA HIS A 27 -21.32 15.45 -1.83
C HIS A 27 -21.38 16.81 -1.15
N GLU A 28 -22.23 17.66 -1.70
CA GLU A 28 -22.64 18.93 -1.11
C GLU A 28 -23.69 18.66 -0.02
N GLN A 29 -23.41 19.05 1.22
CA GLN A 29 -24.42 19.18 2.28
C GLN A 29 -24.14 20.45 3.09
N LEU A 30 -24.94 21.45 2.74
CA LEU A 30 -25.19 22.72 3.40
C LEU A 30 -25.95 22.53 4.73
N ASN A 31 -25.77 23.50 5.65
CA ASN A 31 -26.54 23.86 6.87
C ASN A 31 -25.87 23.50 8.20
N LYS A 32 -25.90 24.28 9.30
CA LYS A 32 -26.33 25.67 9.61
C LYS A 32 -25.97 25.89 11.10
N ALA A 33 -25.81 27.17 11.47
CA ALA A 33 -25.92 27.76 12.82
C ALA A 33 -24.83 27.54 13.89
N SER A 34 -23.98 28.57 13.99
CA SER A 34 -23.60 29.32 15.21
C SER A 34 -24.02 28.77 16.59
N ASN A 35 -23.02 28.48 17.45
CA ASN A 35 -23.08 28.71 18.90
C ASN A 35 -21.69 29.10 19.43
N HIS A 36 -21.58 30.35 19.86
CA HIS A 36 -20.36 31.07 20.21
C HIS A 36 -20.09 30.97 21.72
N SER A 37 -19.48 29.88 22.18
CA SER A 37 -18.76 29.81 23.48
C SER A 37 -17.87 28.55 23.58
N ILE A 38 -18.16 27.51 22.80
CA ILE A 38 -17.32 26.31 22.61
C ILE A 38 -16.36 26.53 21.44
N LYS A 39 -15.69 27.69 21.36
CA LYS A 39 -14.91 28.05 20.15
C LYS A 39 -13.42 27.74 20.30
N GLN A 40 -12.82 27.87 21.48
CA GLN A 40 -11.38 27.62 21.64
C GLN A 40 -11.01 26.12 21.65
N ASN A 41 -11.76 25.28 22.36
CA ASN A 41 -11.47 23.84 22.42
C ASN A 41 -11.80 23.14 21.10
N ASN A 42 -12.92 23.51 20.46
CA ASN A 42 -13.29 22.99 19.16
C ASN A 42 -12.37 23.49 18.05
N HIS A 43 -11.86 24.72 18.11
CA HIS A 43 -10.93 25.22 17.10
C HIS A 43 -9.56 24.54 17.22
N LYS A 44 -9.09 24.28 18.46
CA LYS A 44 -7.84 23.54 18.69
C LYS A 44 -7.96 22.06 18.31
N MET A 45 -9.07 21.39 18.68
CA MET A 45 -9.34 20.00 18.30
C MET A 45 -9.58 19.87 16.78
N SER A 46 -10.28 20.81 16.18
CA SER A 46 -10.48 20.88 14.72
C SER A 46 -9.16 21.03 13.98
N HIS A 47 -8.28 21.94 14.40
CA HIS A 47 -6.98 22.14 13.73
C HIS A 47 -6.04 20.94 13.91
N GLN A 48 -6.11 20.26 15.06
CA GLN A 48 -5.36 19.04 15.28
C GLN A 48 -5.87 17.90 14.40
N MET A 49 -7.19 17.65 14.37
CA MET A 49 -7.79 16.63 13.51
C MET A 49 -7.53 16.89 12.02
N THR A 50 -7.60 18.14 11.55
CA THR A 50 -7.29 18.47 10.14
C THR A 50 -5.80 18.24 9.82
N SER A 51 -4.89 18.57 10.74
CA SER A 51 -3.46 18.29 10.56
C SER A 51 -3.16 16.78 10.51
N GLU A 52 -3.82 15.98 11.35
CA GLU A 52 -3.69 14.52 11.36
C GLU A 52 -4.27 13.90 10.07
N MET A 53 -5.37 14.44 9.54
CA MET A 53 -5.92 14.05 8.23
C MET A 53 -4.96 14.38 7.08
N THR A 54 -4.34 15.55 7.09
CA THR A 54 -3.33 15.92 6.08
C THR A 54 -2.11 15.02 6.14
N VAL A 55 -1.58 14.76 7.35
CA VAL A 55 -0.43 13.87 7.54
C VAL A 55 -0.77 12.43 7.16
N HIS A 56 -1.97 11.95 7.49
CA HIS A 56 -2.47 10.63 7.06
C HIS A 56 -2.47 10.52 5.54
N GLY A 57 -3.06 11.50 4.86
CA GLY A 57 -3.09 11.55 3.40
C GLY A 57 -1.70 11.60 2.78
N LEU A 58 -0.80 12.40 3.33
CA LEU A 58 0.59 12.51 2.86
C LEU A 58 1.38 11.20 3.06
N LEU A 59 1.23 10.55 4.22
CA LEU A 59 1.86 9.25 4.51
C LEU A 59 1.37 8.18 3.54
N LEU A 60 0.05 8.11 3.32
CA LEU A 60 -0.53 7.13 2.38
C LEU A 60 -0.14 7.43 0.94
N TRP A 61 -0.09 8.71 0.54
CA TRP A 61 0.36 9.11 -0.78
C TRP A 61 1.83 8.75 -1.01
N ALA A 62 2.72 9.07 -0.07
CA ALA A 62 4.13 8.70 -0.16
C ALA A 62 4.30 7.17 -0.19
N SER A 63 3.54 6.44 0.61
CA SER A 63 3.58 4.99 0.66
C SER A 63 3.06 4.33 -0.63
N MET A 64 1.77 4.48 -0.91
CA MET A 64 1.04 3.76 -1.96
C MET A 64 1.19 4.41 -3.33
N GLY A 65 1.35 5.73 -3.37
CA GLY A 65 1.53 6.49 -4.61
C GLY A 65 2.96 6.46 -5.14
N LEU A 66 3.97 6.37 -4.25
CA LEU A 66 5.39 6.48 -4.66
C LEU A 66 6.22 5.26 -4.29
N LEU A 67 6.35 4.92 -3.00
CA LEU A 67 7.29 3.89 -2.55
C LEU A 67 6.92 2.49 -3.07
N MET A 68 5.65 2.09 -3.00
CA MET A 68 5.22 0.76 -3.44
C MET A 68 5.37 0.57 -4.96
N PRO A 69 4.92 1.50 -5.83
CA PRO A 69 5.18 1.42 -7.27
C PRO A 69 6.68 1.38 -7.60
N LEU A 70 7.49 2.19 -6.92
CA LEU A 70 8.94 2.20 -7.13
C LEU A 70 9.57 0.85 -6.71
N GLY A 71 9.15 0.28 -5.60
CA GLY A 71 9.54 -1.07 -5.18
C GLY A 71 9.22 -2.10 -6.26
N ILE A 72 8.02 -2.11 -6.83
CA ILE A 72 7.65 -3.03 -7.91
C ILE A 72 8.46 -2.76 -9.20
N LEU A 73 8.74 -1.50 -9.50
CA LEU A 73 9.53 -1.13 -10.68
C LEU A 73 10.97 -1.65 -10.58
N THR A 74 11.61 -1.54 -9.40
CA THR A 74 12.99 -2.01 -9.20
C THR A 74 13.14 -3.51 -9.46
N ILE A 75 12.21 -4.35 -8.99
CA ILE A 75 12.28 -5.80 -9.24
C ILE A 75 11.95 -6.15 -10.70
N ARG A 76 11.03 -5.40 -11.34
CA ARG A 76 10.73 -5.59 -12.77
C ARG A 76 11.93 -5.25 -13.64
N MET A 77 12.64 -4.17 -13.32
CA MET A 77 13.86 -3.80 -14.03
C MET A 77 14.98 -4.80 -13.77
N SER A 78 15.08 -5.30 -12.53
CA SER A 78 16.06 -6.33 -12.15
C SER A 78 15.95 -7.61 -12.98
N ASN A 79 14.76 -7.97 -13.46
CA ASN A 79 14.58 -9.16 -14.30
C ASN A 79 15.19 -9.02 -15.72
N ARG A 80 15.56 -7.80 -16.11
CA ARG A 80 16.24 -7.50 -17.39
C ARG A 80 17.76 -7.52 -17.25
N GLU A 81 18.27 -7.48 -16.03
CA GLU A 81 19.70 -7.36 -15.74
C GLU A 81 20.41 -8.73 -15.79
N LYS A 82 21.45 -8.82 -16.62
CA LYS A 82 22.29 -10.02 -16.75
C LYS A 82 23.34 -10.13 -15.64
N CYS A 83 23.66 -9.01 -14.99
CA CYS A 83 24.70 -8.97 -13.97
C CYS A 83 24.17 -9.36 -12.59
N ARG A 84 24.72 -10.44 -12.02
CA ARG A 84 24.32 -10.99 -10.71
C ARG A 84 24.45 -9.98 -9.56
N ARG A 85 25.43 -9.07 -9.61
CA ARG A 85 25.65 -8.05 -8.56
C ARG A 85 24.51 -7.03 -8.54
N TRP A 86 24.14 -6.51 -9.71
CA TRP A 86 23.04 -5.55 -9.87
C TRP A 86 21.69 -6.18 -9.53
N PHE A 87 21.47 -7.44 -9.91
CA PHE A 87 20.28 -8.19 -9.50
C PHE A 87 20.12 -8.24 -7.97
N LYS A 88 21.20 -8.56 -7.23
CA LYS A 88 21.18 -8.58 -5.76
C LYS A 88 20.85 -7.20 -5.19
N LEU A 89 21.49 -6.13 -5.71
CA LEU A 89 21.22 -4.76 -5.26
C LEU A 89 19.77 -4.36 -5.49
N LEU A 90 19.22 -4.57 -6.69
CA LEU A 90 17.83 -4.23 -7.02
C LEU A 90 16.82 -5.06 -6.20
N PHE A 91 17.14 -6.31 -5.90
CA PHE A 91 16.33 -7.13 -4.99
C PHE A 91 16.31 -6.56 -3.57
N TYR A 92 17.46 -6.18 -3.01
CA TYR A 92 17.50 -5.51 -1.70
C TYR A 92 16.75 -4.18 -1.71
N MET A 93 16.92 -3.37 -2.76
CA MET A 93 16.17 -2.13 -2.93
C MET A 93 14.65 -2.38 -2.96
N HIS A 94 14.19 -3.40 -3.69
CA HIS A 94 12.79 -3.82 -3.70
C HIS A 94 12.27 -4.12 -2.30
N VAL A 95 12.98 -4.96 -1.54
CA VAL A 95 12.57 -5.36 -0.18
C VAL A 95 12.53 -4.15 0.76
N ILE A 96 13.54 -3.27 0.70
CA ILE A 96 13.60 -2.07 1.54
C ILE A 96 12.44 -1.13 1.21
N LEU A 97 12.24 -0.77 -0.07
CA LEU A 97 11.15 0.11 -0.51
C LEU A 97 9.78 -0.45 -0.13
N GLN A 98 9.58 -1.75 -0.33
CA GLN A 98 8.32 -2.44 0.01
C GLN A 98 8.08 -2.45 1.53
N THR A 99 9.12 -2.68 2.34
CA THR A 99 9.01 -2.68 3.81
C THR A 99 8.70 -1.28 4.33
N VAL A 100 9.40 -0.25 3.85
CA VAL A 100 9.15 1.14 4.26
C VAL A 100 7.75 1.59 3.86
N SER A 101 7.25 1.21 2.67
CA SER A 101 5.87 1.47 2.27
C SER A 101 4.86 0.86 3.25
N VAL A 102 5.01 -0.42 3.64
CA VAL A 102 4.08 -1.08 4.56
C VAL A 102 4.09 -0.42 5.94
N LEU A 103 5.26 -0.02 6.43
CA LEU A 103 5.39 0.71 7.70
C LEU A 103 4.69 2.07 7.63
N LEU A 104 4.88 2.81 6.55
CA LEU A 104 4.28 4.13 6.36
C LEU A 104 2.74 4.03 6.18
N ALA A 105 2.27 2.99 5.50
CA ALA A 105 0.84 2.68 5.40
C ALA A 105 0.24 2.32 6.77
N THR A 106 0.98 1.59 7.60
CA THR A 106 0.58 1.25 8.97
C THR A 106 0.50 2.50 9.84
N ALA A 107 1.50 3.38 9.79
CA ALA A 107 1.46 4.65 10.51
C ALA A 107 0.28 5.53 10.06
N GLY A 108 0.00 5.59 8.75
CA GLY A 108 -1.19 6.25 8.22
C GLY A 108 -2.48 5.63 8.76
N ALA A 109 -2.61 4.31 8.75
CA ALA A 109 -3.79 3.61 9.27
C ALA A 109 -4.00 3.87 10.77
N VAL A 110 -2.93 3.81 11.59
CA VAL A 110 -2.98 4.12 13.02
C VAL A 110 -3.41 5.58 13.26
N LEU A 111 -2.89 6.52 12.47
CA LEU A 111 -3.31 7.92 12.56
C LEU A 111 -4.81 8.07 12.24
N SER A 112 -5.30 7.38 11.20
CA SER A 112 -6.73 7.35 10.87
C SER A 112 -7.59 6.80 12.01
N ILE A 113 -7.19 5.67 12.61
CA ILE A 113 -7.92 5.06 13.74
C ILE A 113 -8.00 6.05 14.92
N LYS A 114 -6.90 6.74 15.23
CA LYS A 114 -6.84 7.71 16.33
C LYS A 114 -7.69 8.95 16.06
N SER A 115 -7.66 9.49 14.84
CA SER A 115 -8.38 10.72 14.51
C SER A 115 -9.88 10.53 14.33
N PHE A 116 -10.36 9.30 14.06
CA PHE A 116 -11.77 9.03 13.77
C PHE A 116 -12.52 8.28 14.89
N GLU A 117 -11.96 8.19 16.10
CA GLU A 117 -12.57 7.49 17.26
C GLU A 117 -13.17 6.12 16.90
N ASN A 118 -12.49 5.36 16.04
CA ASN A 118 -12.93 4.03 15.60
C ASN A 118 -14.30 3.95 14.87
N SER A 119 -14.90 5.09 14.49
CA SER A 119 -16.15 5.13 13.73
C SER A 119 -15.85 5.04 12.23
N PHE A 120 -15.51 3.84 11.75
CA PHE A 120 -15.27 3.53 10.33
C PHE A 120 -16.59 3.42 9.52
N ASN A 121 -17.52 4.35 9.73
CA ASN A 121 -18.85 4.29 9.11
C ASN A 121 -18.86 4.84 7.67
N ASN A 122 -17.81 5.53 7.24
CA ASN A 122 -17.72 6.08 5.89
C ASN A 122 -17.18 5.05 4.88
N HIS A 123 -17.72 5.07 3.67
CA HIS A 123 -17.28 4.17 2.60
C HIS A 123 -15.78 4.33 2.28
N HIS A 124 -15.27 5.56 2.27
CA HIS A 124 -13.85 5.86 2.06
C HIS A 124 -12.93 5.20 3.10
N GLN A 125 -13.31 5.28 4.38
CA GLN A 125 -12.56 4.68 5.48
C GLN A 125 -12.60 3.14 5.42
N ARG A 126 -13.75 2.56 5.07
CA ARG A 126 -13.90 1.11 4.92
C ARG A 126 -13.06 0.55 3.77
N ILE A 127 -13.02 1.26 2.64
CA ILE A 127 -12.12 0.94 1.52
C ILE A 127 -10.66 1.05 1.99
N GLY A 128 -10.29 2.13 2.68
CA GLY A 128 -8.93 2.32 3.21
C GLY A 128 -8.48 1.17 4.13
N LEU A 129 -9.35 0.72 5.04
CA LEU A 129 -9.08 -0.42 5.92
C LEU A 129 -8.94 -1.73 5.16
N ALA A 130 -9.83 -1.99 4.17
CA ALA A 130 -9.74 -3.17 3.33
C ALA A 130 -8.43 -3.19 2.52
N LEU A 131 -8.03 -2.05 1.97
CA LEU A 131 -6.74 -1.89 1.27
C LEU A 131 -5.56 -2.15 2.21
N TYR A 132 -5.60 -1.62 3.44
CA TYR A 132 -4.58 -1.87 4.45
C TYR A 132 -4.42 -3.38 4.75
N ALA A 133 -5.54 -4.08 4.98
CA ALA A 133 -5.53 -5.53 5.18
C ALA A 133 -4.94 -6.28 3.98
N ALA A 134 -5.30 -5.88 2.75
CA ALA A 134 -4.76 -6.48 1.53
C ALA A 134 -3.25 -6.29 1.40
N ILE A 135 -2.72 -5.12 1.76
CA ILE A 135 -1.27 -4.83 1.74
C ILE A 135 -0.53 -5.71 2.76
N LEU A 136 -1.06 -5.86 3.97
CA LEU A 136 -0.49 -6.76 4.97
C LEU A 136 -0.50 -8.21 4.51
N LEU A 137 -1.59 -8.65 3.90
CA LEU A 137 -1.69 -9.99 3.32
C LEU A 137 -0.65 -10.19 2.21
N GLN A 138 -0.49 -9.21 1.31
CA GLN A 138 0.52 -9.24 0.25
C GLN A 138 1.93 -9.34 0.84
N ALA A 139 2.24 -8.58 1.90
CA ALA A 139 3.53 -8.63 2.58
C ALA A 139 3.77 -9.99 3.25
N PHE A 140 2.75 -10.55 3.91
CA PHE A 140 2.82 -11.85 4.56
C PHE A 140 3.06 -13.00 3.55
N ILE A 141 2.33 -12.99 2.44
CA ILE A 141 2.53 -13.95 1.34
C ILE A 141 3.93 -13.81 0.76
N GLY A 142 4.42 -12.57 0.60
CA GLY A 142 5.78 -12.28 0.16
C GLY A 142 6.84 -12.90 1.07
N PHE A 143 6.66 -12.78 2.39
CA PHE A 143 7.58 -13.36 3.39
C PHE A 143 7.52 -14.89 3.43
N ARG A 144 6.32 -15.47 3.29
CA ARG A 144 6.11 -16.93 3.25
C ARG A 144 6.59 -17.59 1.96
N ARG A 145 6.94 -16.80 0.92
CA ARG A 145 7.36 -17.34 -0.37
C ARG A 145 8.74 -18.01 -0.23
N PRO A 146 8.84 -19.34 -0.42
CA PRO A 146 10.11 -20.04 -0.25
C PRO A 146 11.16 -19.53 -1.24
N HIS A 147 12.39 -19.37 -0.74
CA HIS A 147 13.54 -18.99 -1.56
C HIS A 147 13.75 -20.08 -2.62
N ARG A 148 13.56 -19.75 -3.91
CA ARG A 148 13.81 -20.68 -5.01
C ARG A 148 15.32 -20.82 -5.22
N GLN A 149 15.99 -21.53 -4.33
CA GLN A 149 17.37 -21.97 -4.47
C GLN A 149 17.40 -23.50 -4.41
N VAL A 150 17.60 -24.08 -5.60
CA VAL A 150 18.35 -25.31 -5.88
C VAL A 150 17.74 -26.66 -5.41
N ILE A 151 16.92 -27.26 -6.27
CA ILE A 151 17.02 -28.71 -6.53
C ILE A 151 17.76 -28.82 -7.87
N SER A 152 19.08 -28.77 -7.85
CA SER A 152 19.94 -29.08 -9.00
C SER A 152 21.21 -29.85 -8.60
N PHE A 153 21.08 -30.79 -7.65
CA PHE A 153 22.18 -31.70 -7.30
C PHE A 153 21.67 -33.11 -6.96
N LEU A 154 20.96 -33.74 -7.90
CA LEU A 154 20.77 -35.20 -7.86
C LEU A 154 20.46 -35.75 -9.25
N HIS A 155 21.40 -35.56 -10.19
CA HIS A 155 21.66 -36.49 -11.28
C HIS A 155 22.98 -36.10 -11.98
N THR A 156 24.10 -36.45 -11.36
CA THR A 156 25.34 -36.77 -12.07
C THR A 156 25.58 -38.26 -11.81
#